data_AF-A0A133YSD1-F1
#
_entry.id   AF-A0A133YSD1-F1
#
_cell.length_a   1.000
_cell.length_b   1.000
_cell.length_c   1.000
_cell.angle_alpha   90.00
_cell.angle_beta   90.00
_cell.angle_gamma   90.00
#
_symmetry.space_group_name_H-M   'P 1'
#
loop_
_entity.id
_entity.type
_entity.pdbx_description
1 polymer ?
#
loop_
_entity_poly.entity_id
_entity_poly.type
_entity_poly.pdbx_seq_one_letter_code
_entity_poly.pdbx_strand_id
1 'polypeptide(L)'
;MNTAQVEYIGLSNERILENKTKADGITRKSSLYKNISLILFVVLTTVFSVIILYGYLNIAKQNRKINTLNSEILSLKTERDNYNIKLEPYKSVDRIAKLAKLNYNMDFPKKDQIKYLDKLK
;
A
#
# COMPACT_ATOMS: atom_id res chain seq x y z
N MET A 1 9.94 42.20 75.40
CA MET A 1 9.41 41.10 74.56
C MET A 1 9.45 39.85 75.42
N ASN A 2 8.32 39.16 75.60
CA ASN A 2 8.22 38.01 76.53
C ASN A 2 9.05 36.83 75.99
N THR A 3 9.81 36.14 76.86
CA THR A 3 10.70 35.01 76.49
C THR A 3 9.96 33.91 75.73
N ALA A 4 8.71 33.65 76.11
CA ALA A 4 7.85 32.71 75.40
C ALA A 4 7.64 33.11 73.94
N GLN A 5 7.43 34.39 73.64
CA GLN A 5 7.17 34.87 72.27
C GLN A 5 8.42 34.72 71.38
N VAL A 6 9.62 34.88 71.93
CA VAL A 6 10.87 34.70 71.18
C VAL A 6 11.09 33.23 70.82
N GLU A 7 10.77 32.31 71.74
CA GLU A 7 10.85 30.87 71.51
C GLU A 7 9.84 30.39 70.46
N TYR A 8 8.60 30.88 70.51
CA TYR A 8 7.59 30.56 69.48
C TYR A 8 8.01 31.03 68.08
N ILE A 9 8.61 32.22 67.98
CA ILE A 9 9.09 32.74 66.70
C ILE A 9 10.24 31.85 66.18
N GLY A 10 11.19 31.46 67.03
CA GLY A 10 12.28 30.54 66.68
C GLY A 10 11.78 29.18 66.16
N LEU A 11 10.89 28.54 66.91
CA LEU A 11 10.27 27.25 66.53
C LEU A 11 9.46 27.35 65.24
N SER A 12 8.77 28.47 65.01
CA SER A 12 8.01 28.70 63.78
C SER A 12 8.93 28.84 62.56
N ASN A 13 10.04 29.54 62.71
CA ASN A 13 11.00 29.77 61.63
C ASN A 13 11.74 28.48 61.25
N GLU A 14 12.07 27.64 62.23
CA GLU A 14 12.73 26.35 62.03
C GLU A 14 11.81 25.37 61.28
N ARG A 15 10.52 25.31 61.63
CA ARG A 15 9.51 24.52 60.89
C ARG A 15 9.30 25.02 59.47
N ILE A 16 9.34 26.34 59.24
CA ILE A 16 9.24 26.91 57.89
C ILE A 16 10.46 26.55 57.05
N LEU A 17 11.67 26.55 57.64
CA LEU A 17 12.90 26.16 56.96
C LEU A 17 12.94 24.66 56.63
N GLU A 18 12.49 23.81 57.56
CA GLU A 18 12.38 22.37 57.36
C GLU A 18 11.36 22.01 56.26
N ASN A 19 10.24 22.73 56.18
CA ASN A 19 9.23 22.50 55.16
C ASN A 19 9.71 22.95 53.76
N LYS A 20 10.43 24.08 53.67
CA LYS A 20 11.04 24.53 52.41
C LYS A 20 12.07 23.54 51.86
N THR A 21 12.94 23.02 52.72
CA THR A 21 13.98 22.05 52.32
C THR A 21 13.40 20.71 51.86
N LYS A 22 12.30 20.25 52.45
CA LYS A 22 11.58 19.04 52.01
C LYS A 22 10.81 19.23 50.70
N ALA A 23 10.26 20.41 50.44
CA ALA A 23 9.52 20.71 49.22
C ALA A 23 10.42 20.86 47.97
N ASP A 24 11.60 21.47 48.12
CA ASP A 24 12.53 21.70 47.01
C ASP A 24 13.21 20.40 46.50
N GLY A 25 13.40 19.40 47.38
CA GLY A 25 14.01 18.12 47.02
C GLY A 25 13.09 17.17 46.22
N ILE A 26 11.77 17.23 46.47
CA ILE A 26 10.78 16.32 45.85
C ILE A 26 10.37 16.82 44.44
N THR A 27 10.31 18.13 44.25
CA THR A 27 9.81 18.75 43.00
C THR A 27 10.88 18.83 41.90
N ARG A 28 12.16 18.95 42.25
CA ARG A 28 13.25 19.09 41.27
C ARG A 28 13.60 17.79 40.54
N LYS A 29 13.44 16.63 41.20
CA LYS A 29 13.67 15.32 40.58
C LYS A 29 12.57 14.97 39.57
N SER A 30 11.31 15.28 39.87
CA SER A 30 10.16 14.95 38.99
C SER A 30 10.14 15.75 37.68
N SER A 31 10.61 17.00 37.68
CA SER A 31 10.66 17.82 36.46
C SER A 31 11.70 17.32 35.45
N LEU A 32 12.84 16.79 35.92
CA LEU A 32 13.87 16.21 35.05
C LEU A 32 13.37 14.93 34.37
N TYR A 33 12.70 14.03 35.10
CA TYR A 33 12.09 12.83 34.49
C TYR A 33 10.98 13.19 33.50
N LYS A 34 10.22 14.26 33.76
CA LYS A 34 9.20 14.77 32.83
C LYS A 34 9.82 15.27 31.52
N ASN A 35 10.95 15.98 31.59
CA ASN A 35 11.65 16.47 30.41
C ASN A 35 12.28 15.33 29.59
N ILE A 36 12.86 14.32 30.25
CA ILE A 36 13.41 13.13 29.59
C ILE A 36 12.31 12.33 28.89
N SER A 37 11.15 12.16 29.55
CA SER A 37 9.98 11.49 28.95
C SER A 37 9.47 12.22 27.70
N LEU A 38 9.40 13.56 27.74
CA LEU A 38 9.03 14.37 26.58
C LEU A 38 10.01 14.21 25.41
N ILE A 39 11.32 14.25 25.69
CA ILE A 39 12.36 14.04 24.66
C ILE A 39 12.23 12.64 24.05
N LEU A 40 12.02 11.61 24.87
CA LEU A 40 11.84 10.24 24.40
C LEU A 40 10.60 10.14 23.49
N PHE A 41 9.50 10.79 23.85
CA PHE A 41 8.28 10.82 23.04
C PHE A 41 8.49 11.52 21.69
N VAL A 42 9.22 12.65 21.69
CA VAL A 42 9.57 13.37 20.45
C VAL A 42 10.44 12.50 19.54
N VAL A 43 11.43 11.80 20.09
CA VAL A 43 12.26 10.87 19.33
C VAL A 43 11.41 9.73 18.75
N LEU A 44 10.54 9.12 19.57
CA LEU A 44 9.67 8.04 19.12
C LEU A 44 8.77 8.48 17.96
N THR A 45 8.08 9.60 18.12
CA THR A 45 7.17 10.15 17.10
C THR A 45 7.91 10.51 15.81
N THR A 46 9.13 11.03 15.92
CA THR A 46 9.99 11.31 14.77
C THR A 46 10.35 10.02 14.02
N VAL A 47 10.76 8.96 14.74
CA VAL A 47 11.07 7.66 14.12
C VAL A 47 9.85 7.07 13.42
N PHE A 48 8.69 7.11 14.07
CA PHE A 48 7.42 6.64 13.45
C PHE A 48 7.08 7.44 12.19
N SER A 49 7.28 8.76 12.19
CA SER A 49 7.05 9.59 11.02
C SER A 49 7.89 9.15 9.81
N VAL A 50 9.18 8.86 10.03
CA VAL A 50 10.08 8.37 8.97
C VAL A 50 9.64 7.00 8.44
N ILE A 51 9.22 6.08 9.32
CA ILE A 51 8.74 4.76 8.93
C ILE A 51 7.49 4.86 8.05
N ILE A 52 6.52 5.70 8.46
CA ILE A 52 5.28 5.92 7.70
C ILE A 52 5.61 6.51 6.32
N LEU A 53 6.53 7.48 6.25
CA LEU A 53 6.95 8.08 4.99
C LEU A 53 7.62 7.07 4.05
N TYR A 54 8.46 6.19 4.59
CA TYR A 54 9.08 5.12 3.81
C TYR A 54 8.04 4.13 3.28
N GLY A 55 7.05 3.78 4.10
CA GLY A 55 5.90 2.98 3.67
C GLY A 55 5.13 3.63 2.53
N TYR A 56 4.85 4.93 2.63
CA TYR A 56 4.17 5.70 1.60
C TYR A 56 4.94 5.72 0.27
N LEU A 57 6.26 5.93 0.31
CA LEU A 57 7.13 5.88 -0.87
C LEU A 57 7.06 4.52 -1.58
N ASN A 58 7.06 3.43 -0.81
CA ASN A 58 6.98 2.09 -1.37
C ASN A 58 5.60 1.83 -2.02
N ILE A 59 4.51 2.25 -1.38
CA ILE A 59 3.15 2.16 -1.94
C ILE A 59 3.05 2.99 -3.23
N ALA A 60 3.58 4.21 -3.24
CA ALA A 60 3.57 5.07 -4.42
C ALA A 60 4.34 4.43 -5.60
N LYS A 61 5.50 3.81 -5.31
CA LYS A 61 6.28 3.07 -6.31
C LYS A 61 5.50 1.87 -6.87
N GLN A 62 4.83 1.11 -6.01
CA GLN A 62 4.00 -0.02 -6.43
C GLN A 62 2.81 0.43 -7.28
N ASN A 63 2.11 1.50 -6.88
CA ASN A 63 1.00 2.08 -7.64
C ASN A 63 1.43 2.52 -9.05
N ARG A 64 2.61 3.13 -9.19
CA ARG A 64 3.16 3.46 -10.52
C ARG A 64 3.40 2.21 -11.37
N LYS A 65 3.95 1.15 -10.77
CA LYS A 65 4.16 -0.12 -11.47
C LYS A 65 2.84 -0.74 -11.92
N ILE A 66 1.83 -0.74 -11.05
CA ILE A 66 0.48 -1.23 -11.35
C ILE A 66 -0.12 -0.44 -12.52
N ASN A 67 -0.04 0.88 -12.50
CA ASN A 67 -0.58 1.72 -13.57
C ASN A 67 0.11 1.45 -14.91
N THR A 68 1.43 1.28 -14.89
CA THR A 68 2.20 0.95 -16.09
C THR A 68 1.75 -0.40 -16.67
N LEU A 69 1.68 -1.44 -15.82
CA LEU A 69 1.22 -2.77 -16.23
C LEU A 69 -0.22 -2.76 -16.75
N ASN A 70 -1.11 -2.01 -16.11
CA ASN A 70 -2.49 -1.88 -16.57
C ASN A 70 -2.59 -1.20 -17.94
N SER A 71 -1.76 -0.19 -18.20
CA SER A 71 -1.70 0.45 -19.52
C SER A 71 -1.18 -0.51 -20.59
N GLU A 72 -0.18 -1.33 -20.26
CA GLU A 72 0.36 -2.36 -21.14
C GLU A 72 -0.69 -3.43 -21.46
N ILE A 73 -1.40 -3.94 -20.44
CA ILE A 73 -2.50 -4.90 -20.61
C ILE A 73 -3.58 -4.33 -21.53
N LEU A 74 -3.94 -3.06 -21.35
CA LEU A 74 -4.94 -2.41 -22.20
C LEU A 74 -4.45 -2.34 -23.65
N SER A 75 -3.20 -1.95 -23.87
CA SER A 75 -2.61 -1.88 -25.21
C SER A 75 -2.58 -3.24 -25.92
N LEU A 76 -2.15 -4.29 -25.21
CA LEU A 76 -2.11 -5.66 -25.73
C LEU A 76 -3.51 -6.19 -26.02
N LYS A 77 -4.50 -5.84 -25.19
CA LYS A 77 -5.90 -6.20 -25.42
C LYS A 77 -6.43 -5.56 -26.70
N THR A 78 -6.18 -4.26 -26.89
CA THR A 78 -6.54 -3.54 -28.11
C THR A 78 -5.86 -4.13 -29.33
N GLU A 79 -4.59 -4.49 -29.23
CA GLU A 79 -3.85 -5.13 -30.33
C GLU A 79 -4.46 -6.50 -30.69
N ARG A 80 -4.75 -7.33 -29.68
CA ARG A 80 -5.44 -8.62 -29.87
C ARG A 80 -6.80 -8.45 -30.54
N ASP A 81 -7.59 -7.49 -30.09
CA ASP A 81 -8.91 -7.23 -30.67
C ASP A 81 -8.80 -6.74 -32.12
N ASN A 82 -7.80 -5.90 -32.43
CA ASN A 82 -7.49 -5.48 -33.79
C ASN A 82 -7.11 -6.67 -34.69
N TYR A 83 -6.24 -7.57 -34.23
CA TYR A 83 -5.93 -8.79 -34.99
C TYR A 83 -7.15 -9.68 -35.18
N ASN A 84 -8.02 -9.81 -34.16
CA ASN A 84 -9.26 -10.57 -34.30
C ASN A 84 -10.15 -10.00 -35.39
N ILE A 85 -10.34 -8.68 -35.44
CA ILE A 85 -11.11 -8.00 -36.49
C ILE A 85 -10.45 -8.23 -37.86
N LYS A 86 -9.12 -8.10 -37.96
CA LYS A 86 -8.39 -8.36 -39.20
C LYS A 86 -8.52 -9.80 -39.69
N LEU A 87 -8.61 -10.77 -38.77
CA LEU A 87 -8.73 -12.19 -39.09
C LEU A 87 -10.18 -12.63 -39.38
N GLU A 88 -11.17 -11.87 -38.94
CA GLU A 88 -12.59 -12.21 -39.09
C GLU A 88 -13.00 -12.47 -40.55
N PRO A 89 -12.58 -11.67 -41.55
CA PRO A 89 -12.86 -11.95 -42.96
C PRO A 89 -12.19 -13.23 -43.51
N TYR A 90 -11.20 -13.79 -42.82
CA TYR A 90 -10.49 -15.01 -43.21
C TYR A 90 -11.12 -16.28 -42.65
N LYS A 91 -12.09 -16.17 -41.74
CA LYS A 91 -12.79 -17.32 -41.16
C LYS A 91 -14.00 -17.80 -41.97
N SER A 92 -14.48 -17.03 -42.95
CA SER A 92 -15.68 -17.43 -43.69
C SER A 92 -15.41 -18.64 -44.58
N VAL A 93 -16.19 -19.71 -44.36
CA VAL A 93 -16.11 -20.96 -45.12
C VAL A 93 -16.29 -20.70 -46.62
N ASP A 94 -17.17 -19.77 -46.98
CA ASP A 94 -17.42 -19.38 -48.38
C ASP A 94 -16.18 -18.77 -49.05
N ARG A 95 -15.44 -17.91 -48.35
CA ARG A 95 -14.21 -17.32 -48.89
C ARG A 95 -13.10 -18.36 -49.00
N ILE A 96 -12.99 -19.25 -48.00
CA ILE A 96 -12.04 -20.37 -48.04
C ILE A 96 -12.35 -21.28 -49.23
N ALA A 97 -13.62 -21.67 -49.42
CA ALA A 97 -14.07 -22.50 -50.53
C ALA A 97 -13.81 -21.81 -51.89
N LYS A 98 -14.07 -20.51 -51.99
CA LYS A 98 -13.80 -19.72 -53.20
C LYS A 98 -12.31 -19.69 -53.54
N LEU A 99 -11.44 -19.45 -52.55
CA LEU A 99 -9.99 -19.48 -52.74
C LEU A 99 -9.47 -20.88 -53.07
N ALA A 100 -9.99 -21.92 -52.42
CA ALA A 100 -9.64 -23.32 -52.69
C ALA A 100 -9.97 -23.72 -54.13
N LYS A 101 -11.14 -23.30 -54.63
CA LYS A 101 -11.55 -23.54 -56.00
C LYS A 101 -10.72 -22.76 -57.02
N LEU A 102 -10.46 -21.47 -56.76
CA LEU A 102 -9.73 -20.60 -57.69
C LEU A 102 -8.22 -20.92 -57.76
N ASN A 103 -7.58 -21.15 -56.61
CA ASN A 103 -6.12 -21.25 -56.55
C ASN A 103 -5.60 -22.70 -56.55
N TYR A 104 -6.44 -23.66 -56.15
CA TYR A 104 -6.02 -25.05 -55.96
C TYR A 104 -6.86 -26.05 -56.75
N ASN A 105 -7.80 -25.58 -57.60
CA ASN A 105 -8.75 -26.43 -58.33
C ASN A 105 -9.47 -27.45 -57.45
N MET A 106 -9.67 -27.12 -56.16
CA MET A 106 -10.42 -27.97 -55.25
C MET A 106 -11.91 -27.82 -55.55
N ASP A 107 -12.62 -28.94 -55.67
CA ASP A 107 -14.07 -28.95 -55.82
C ASP A 107 -14.69 -29.75 -54.67
N PHE A 108 -15.94 -29.42 -54.32
CA PHE A 108 -16.64 -30.17 -53.29
C PHE A 108 -16.94 -31.60 -53.78
N PRO A 109 -16.80 -32.62 -52.91
CA PRO A 109 -17.12 -34.00 -53.27
C PRO A 109 -18.61 -34.11 -53.64
N LYS A 110 -18.88 -34.88 -54.69
CA LYS A 110 -20.26 -35.15 -55.13
C LYS A 110 -20.93 -36.15 -54.19
N LYS A 111 -22.27 -36.18 -54.19
CA LYS A 111 -23.06 -37.01 -53.25
C LYS A 111 -22.71 -38.51 -53.29
N ASP A 112 -22.31 -39.00 -54.45
CA ASP A 112 -21.83 -40.35 -54.74
C ASP A 112 -20.43 -40.65 -54.19
N GLN A 113 -19.66 -39.62 -53.83
CA GLN A 113 -18.29 -39.74 -53.30
C GLN A 113 -18.21 -39.58 -51.77
N ILE A 114 -19.33 -39.29 -51.10
CA ILE A 114 -19.39 -39.10 -49.65
C ILE A 114 -19.75 -40.42 -48.98
N LYS A 115 -18.84 -40.96 -48.16
CA LYS A 115 -19.12 -42.12 -47.30
C LYS A 115 -19.09 -41.70 -45.83
N TYR A 116 -20.23 -41.79 -45.17
CA TYR A 116 -20.34 -41.54 -43.73
C TYR A 116 -19.76 -42.72 -42.96
N LEU A 117 -18.90 -42.45 -41.98
CA LEU A 117 -18.41 -43.47 -41.06
C LEU A 117 -19.44 -43.67 -39.95
N ASP A 118 -19.80 -44.93 -39.69
CA ASP A 118 -20.65 -45.26 -38.54
C ASP A 118 -19.91 -44.89 -37.25
N LYS A 119 -20.65 -44.26 -36.32
CA LYS A 119 -20.10 -43.95 -34.99
C LYS A 119 -19.71 -45.26 -34.31
N LEU A 120 -18.42 -45.39 -33.99
CA LEU A 120 -17.93 -46.42 -33.09
C LEU A 120 -18.71 -46.29 -31.76
N LYS A 121 -19.38 -47.38 -31.36
CA LYS A 121 -20.13 -47.51 -30.11
C LYS A 121 -19.22 -47.44 -28.89
#